data_AF-A0A7V6RJY3-F1
#
_entry.id   AF-A0A7V6RJY3-F1
#
_cell.length_a   1.000
_cell.length_b   1.000
_cell.length_c   1.000
_cell.angle_alpha   90.00
_cell.angle_beta   90.00
_cell.angle_gamma   90.00
#
_symmetry.space_group_name_H-M   'P 1'
#
loop_
_entity.id
_entity.type
_entity.pdbx_description
1 polymer ?
#
loop_
_entity_poly.entity_id
_entity_poly.type
_entity_poly.pdbx_seq_one_letter_code
_entity_poly.pdbx_strand_id
1 'polypeptide(L)'
;LAGADALELNIFILPTSKNQTAEEIENNYVKIVTSVAKKIKIPIAVKITQHLTNPIHTAYSMELSGAKAVVMFNRMFRPDIDIDNLLVSPGNIFSSPEEIQEIIKWIALTYANVDIDLCATTGIQNGKTAIKVMLAGANVVAISSILYKKGAPVIKEMNETINTWMNEKKFKNTQDFIGKLSYKNIPNPAAFERIQFMKHFSGIE
;
A
#
# COMPACT_ATOMS: atom_id res chain seq x y z
N LEU A 1 -9.87 -5.00 25.52
CA LEU A 1 -9.09 -5.34 24.31
C LEU A 1 -8.14 -6.46 24.70
N ALA A 2 -7.91 -7.44 23.82
CA ALA A 2 -7.14 -8.66 24.10
C ALA A 2 -5.60 -8.45 24.15
N GLY A 3 -5.13 -7.28 24.62
CA GLY A 3 -3.71 -6.93 24.70
C GLY A 3 -3.08 -6.41 23.39
N ALA A 4 -3.86 -6.20 22.33
CA ALA A 4 -3.35 -5.64 21.08
C ALA A 4 -3.03 -4.14 21.19
N ASP A 5 -1.88 -3.71 20.65
CA ASP A 5 -1.46 -2.31 20.60
C ASP A 5 -2.18 -1.49 19.52
N ALA A 6 -2.63 -2.15 18.44
CA ALA A 6 -3.36 -1.55 17.33
C ALA A 6 -4.27 -2.60 16.64
N LEU A 7 -5.18 -2.14 15.77
CA LEU A 7 -6.07 -3.00 14.98
C LEU A 7 -5.97 -2.65 13.48
N GLU A 8 -5.64 -3.63 12.64
CA GLU A 8 -5.80 -3.51 11.17
C GLU A 8 -7.18 -4.03 10.75
N LEU A 9 -7.99 -3.15 10.17
CA LEU A 9 -9.30 -3.47 9.59
C LEU A 9 -9.14 -3.82 8.11
N ASN A 10 -9.27 -5.10 7.79
CA ASN A 10 -9.44 -5.57 6.43
C ASN A 10 -10.94 -5.66 6.10
N ILE A 11 -11.49 -4.56 5.62
CA ILE A 11 -12.94 -4.36 5.41
C ILE A 11 -13.30 -4.36 3.92
N PHE A 12 -12.58 -5.15 3.12
CA PHE A 12 -12.83 -5.23 1.69
C PHE A 12 -14.26 -5.68 1.37
N ILE A 13 -14.92 -4.92 0.50
CA ILE A 13 -16.24 -5.23 -0.04
C ILE A 13 -16.04 -5.61 -1.51
N LEU A 14 -16.41 -6.84 -1.88
CA LEU A 14 -16.42 -7.27 -3.29
C LEU A 14 -17.68 -6.73 -3.98
N PRO A 15 -17.58 -5.75 -4.90
CA PRO A 15 -18.75 -5.22 -5.58
C PRO A 15 -19.21 -6.19 -6.67
N THR A 16 -20.26 -6.96 -6.39
CA THR A 16 -20.85 -7.90 -7.36
C THR A 16 -22.19 -7.44 -7.92
N SER A 17 -22.81 -6.43 -7.29
CA SER A 17 -24.11 -5.91 -7.70
C SER A 17 -23.97 -4.75 -8.67
N LYS A 18 -24.55 -4.89 -9.87
CA LYS A 18 -24.62 -3.81 -10.88
C LYS A 18 -25.40 -2.57 -10.42
N ASN A 19 -26.24 -2.71 -9.39
CA ASN A 19 -27.08 -1.63 -8.88
C ASN A 19 -26.41 -0.87 -7.72
N GLN A 20 -25.26 -1.34 -7.25
CA GLN A 20 -24.52 -0.67 -6.19
C GLN A 20 -23.55 0.35 -6.81
N THR A 21 -23.66 1.59 -6.38
CA THR A 21 -22.81 2.68 -6.83
C THR A 21 -21.45 2.68 -6.10
N ALA A 22 -20.45 3.33 -6.70
CA ALA A 22 -19.15 3.53 -6.06
C ALA A 22 -19.29 4.30 -4.73
N GLU A 23 -20.12 5.34 -4.70
CA GLU A 23 -20.38 6.13 -3.50
C GLU A 23 -20.97 5.28 -2.36
N GLU A 24 -21.90 4.37 -2.65
CA GLU A 24 -22.45 3.47 -1.63
C GLU A 24 -21.39 2.54 -1.03
N ILE A 25 -20.45 2.05 -1.85
CA ILE A 25 -19.33 1.21 -1.39
C ILE A 25 -18.41 2.03 -0.48
N GLU A 26 -17.99 3.21 -0.94
CA GLU A 26 -17.09 4.10 -0.19
C GLU A 26 -17.72 4.57 1.13
N ASN A 27 -19.01 4.91 1.13
CA ASN A 27 -19.76 5.26 2.34
C ASN A 27 -19.84 4.10 3.34
N ASN A 28 -19.88 2.85 2.88
CA ASN A 28 -19.86 1.70 3.77
C ASN A 28 -18.51 1.55 4.49
N TYR A 29 -17.38 1.83 3.82
CA TYR A 29 -16.07 1.88 4.48
C TYR A 29 -16.06 2.94 5.60
N VAL A 30 -16.51 4.16 5.31
CA VAL A 30 -16.60 5.27 6.28
C VAL A 30 -17.45 4.88 7.50
N LYS A 31 -18.64 4.30 7.25
CA LYS A 31 -19.55 3.84 8.32
C LYS A 31 -18.89 2.78 9.21
N ILE A 32 -18.20 1.81 8.63
CA ILE A 32 -17.53 0.75 9.40
C ILE A 32 -16.42 1.36 10.26
N VAL A 33 -15.51 2.13 9.66
CA VAL A 33 -14.36 2.72 10.38
C VAL A 33 -14.83 3.65 11.49
N THR A 34 -15.78 4.54 11.20
CA THR A 34 -16.38 5.44 12.21
C THR A 34 -17.00 4.65 13.37
N SER A 35 -17.72 3.58 13.07
CA SER A 35 -18.38 2.75 14.09
C SER A 35 -17.38 2.00 14.97
N VAL A 36 -16.28 1.51 14.38
CA VAL A 36 -15.22 0.83 15.13
C VAL A 36 -14.42 1.85 15.95
N ALA A 37 -14.00 2.97 15.37
CA ALA A 37 -13.25 4.04 16.03
C ALA A 37 -13.96 4.59 17.28
N LYS A 38 -15.29 4.66 17.26
CA LYS A 38 -16.09 5.05 18.45
C LYS A 38 -16.03 4.04 19.60
N LYS A 39 -15.71 2.77 19.32
CA LYS A 39 -15.76 1.66 20.29
C LYS A 39 -14.40 1.23 20.81
N ILE A 40 -13.32 1.46 20.05
CA ILE A 40 -11.98 1.01 20.42
C ILE A 40 -11.04 2.19 20.68
N LYS A 41 -10.18 2.04 21.70
CA LYS A 41 -9.25 3.09 22.15
C LYS A 41 -7.86 2.99 21.53
N ILE A 42 -7.52 1.83 20.96
CA ILE A 42 -6.23 1.61 20.30
C ILE A 42 -6.27 2.15 18.86
N PRO A 43 -5.13 2.57 18.29
CA PRO A 43 -5.04 3.01 16.91
C PRO A 43 -5.59 2.00 15.91
N ILE A 44 -6.20 2.51 14.84
CA ILE A 44 -6.79 1.72 13.77
C ILE A 44 -6.03 1.97 12.48
N ALA A 45 -5.59 0.89 11.83
CA ALA A 45 -5.17 0.90 10.44
C ALA A 45 -6.30 0.36 9.56
N VAL A 46 -6.50 0.90 8.36
CA VAL A 46 -7.51 0.39 7.42
C VAL A 46 -6.85 -0.09 6.14
N LYS A 47 -7.09 -1.35 5.76
CA LYS A 47 -6.57 -1.90 4.50
C LYS A 47 -7.54 -1.64 3.36
N ILE A 48 -7.12 -0.76 2.45
CA ILE A 48 -7.93 -0.36 1.29
C ILE A 48 -7.50 -1.11 0.02
N THR A 49 -8.32 -1.06 -1.01
CA THR A 49 -8.02 -1.67 -2.32
C THR A 49 -7.70 -0.59 -3.36
N GLN A 50 -6.84 -0.93 -4.31
CA GLN A 50 -6.54 -0.10 -5.49
C GLN A 50 -7.70 0.01 -6.48
N HIS A 51 -8.77 -0.76 -6.30
CA HIS A 51 -9.92 -0.81 -7.20
C HIS A 51 -11.01 0.24 -6.88
N LEU A 52 -10.79 1.11 -5.89
CA LEU A 52 -11.66 2.23 -5.61
C LEU A 52 -11.38 3.37 -6.61
N THR A 53 -12.41 4.15 -6.94
CA THR A 53 -12.32 5.19 -7.98
C THR A 53 -11.27 6.24 -7.65
N ASN A 54 -11.17 6.62 -6.38
CA ASN A 54 -10.15 7.54 -5.90
C ASN A 54 -9.52 7.02 -4.59
N PRO A 55 -8.40 6.28 -4.68
CA PRO A 55 -7.71 5.74 -3.51
C PRO A 55 -7.22 6.82 -2.52
N ILE A 56 -6.84 8.00 -3.01
CA ILE A 56 -6.38 9.11 -2.18
C ILE A 56 -7.57 9.67 -1.36
N HIS A 57 -8.70 9.92 -2.02
CA HIS A 57 -9.92 10.36 -1.34
C HIS A 57 -10.43 9.32 -0.34
N THR A 58 -10.31 8.03 -0.68
CA THR A 58 -10.63 6.94 0.25
C THR A 58 -9.74 7.01 1.49
N ALA A 59 -8.42 7.12 1.32
CA ALA A 59 -7.48 7.23 2.44
C ALA A 59 -7.79 8.44 3.33
N TYR A 60 -8.07 9.60 2.73
CA TYR A 60 -8.52 10.80 3.43
C TYR A 60 -9.84 10.58 4.18
N SER A 61 -10.79 9.89 3.58
CA SER A 61 -12.05 9.54 4.24
C SER A 61 -11.82 8.60 5.44
N MET A 62 -10.83 7.71 5.39
CA MET A 62 -10.47 6.86 6.52
C MET A 62 -9.84 7.68 7.66
N GLU A 63 -8.95 8.64 7.33
CA GLU A 63 -8.39 9.60 8.29
C GLU A 63 -9.49 10.35 9.03
N LEU A 64 -10.42 10.97 8.29
CA LEU A 64 -11.57 11.68 8.87
C LEU A 64 -12.50 10.77 9.69
N SER A 65 -12.55 9.48 9.36
CA SER A 65 -13.33 8.47 10.10
C SER A 65 -12.65 7.99 11.39
N GLY A 66 -11.43 8.45 11.67
CA GLY A 66 -10.67 8.13 12.89
C GLY A 66 -9.58 7.07 12.72
N ALA A 67 -9.27 6.64 11.50
CA ALA A 67 -8.10 5.80 11.26
C ALA A 67 -6.80 6.58 11.53
N LYS A 68 -5.76 5.90 12.00
CA LYS A 68 -4.41 6.44 12.21
C LYS A 68 -3.44 5.98 11.14
N ALA A 69 -3.76 4.92 10.41
CA ALA A 69 -2.97 4.45 9.30
C ALA A 69 -3.85 3.89 8.17
N VAL A 70 -3.30 3.85 6.97
CA VAL A 70 -3.88 3.14 5.82
C VAL A 70 -2.86 2.15 5.27
N VAL A 71 -3.33 0.93 5.01
CA VAL A 71 -2.53 -0.15 4.41
C VAL A 71 -2.87 -0.25 2.92
N MET A 72 -1.88 0.01 2.07
CA MET A 72 -2.03 0.09 0.62
C MET A 72 -1.19 -1.02 -0.04
N PHE A 73 -1.76 -1.98 -0.75
CA PHE A 73 -3.19 -2.28 -0.94
C PHE A 73 -3.51 -3.73 -0.61
N ASN A 74 -4.80 -4.01 -0.46
CA ASN A 74 -5.30 -5.37 -0.40
C ASN A 74 -4.96 -6.16 -1.68
N ARG A 75 -4.61 -7.44 -1.51
CA ARG A 75 -4.36 -8.36 -2.62
C ARG A 75 -5.57 -9.28 -2.75
N MET A 76 -6.24 -9.21 -3.90
CA MET A 76 -7.42 -10.02 -4.17
C MET A 76 -7.06 -11.45 -4.53
N PHE A 77 -7.95 -12.37 -4.15
CA PHE A 77 -7.98 -13.68 -4.78
C PHE A 77 -8.30 -13.49 -6.26
N ARG A 78 -7.47 -14.07 -7.13
CA ARG A 78 -7.65 -14.04 -8.58
C ARG A 78 -7.90 -15.47 -9.03
N PRO A 79 -9.11 -15.82 -9.50
CA PRO A 79 -9.35 -17.12 -10.09
C PRO A 79 -8.55 -17.25 -11.39
N ASP A 80 -8.25 -18.48 -11.75
CA ASP A 80 -7.75 -18.89 -13.05
C ASP A 80 -8.70 -19.95 -13.63
N ILE A 81 -8.51 -20.30 -14.89
CA ILE A 81 -9.35 -21.28 -15.59
C ILE A 81 -8.45 -22.41 -16.08
N ASP A 82 -8.70 -23.60 -15.55
CA ASP A 82 -8.15 -24.85 -16.07
C ASP A 82 -8.91 -25.20 -17.36
N ILE A 83 -8.25 -24.97 -18.50
CA ILE A 83 -8.85 -25.15 -19.83
C ILE A 83 -8.99 -26.61 -20.25
N ASP A 84 -8.20 -27.50 -19.64
CA ASP A 84 -8.21 -28.93 -19.99
C ASP A 84 -9.34 -29.65 -19.23
N ASN A 85 -9.58 -29.24 -17.98
CA ASN A 85 -10.62 -29.82 -17.12
C ASN A 85 -11.91 -28.99 -17.08
N LEU A 86 -11.93 -27.79 -17.67
CA LEU A 86 -13.04 -26.84 -17.63
C LEU A 86 -13.46 -26.45 -16.21
N LEU A 87 -12.48 -26.22 -15.33
CA LEU A 87 -12.69 -25.88 -13.93
C LEU A 87 -12.13 -24.51 -13.59
N VAL A 88 -12.77 -23.82 -12.64
CA VAL A 88 -12.17 -22.65 -12.00
C VAL A 88 -11.09 -23.15 -11.04
N SER A 89 -9.87 -22.66 -11.23
CA SER A 89 -8.70 -22.97 -10.40
C SER A 89 -8.25 -21.71 -9.64
N PRO A 90 -7.48 -21.85 -8.55
CA PRO A 90 -6.85 -20.71 -7.91
C PRO A 90 -5.71 -20.18 -8.78
N GLY A 91 -5.74 -18.90 -9.12
CA GLY A 91 -4.61 -18.23 -9.78
C GLY A 91 -3.46 -17.94 -8.82
N ASN A 92 -2.45 -17.20 -9.31
CA ASN A 92 -1.24 -16.93 -8.53
C ASN A 92 -1.51 -16.05 -7.29
N ILE A 93 -1.42 -16.68 -6.11
CA ILE A 93 -1.64 -16.04 -4.80
C ILE A 93 -0.48 -15.13 -4.36
N PHE A 94 0.73 -15.28 -4.91
CA PHE A 94 1.91 -14.52 -4.48
C PHE A 94 2.11 -13.25 -5.29
N SER A 95 2.43 -12.15 -4.60
CA SER A 95 2.81 -10.91 -5.29
C SER A 95 4.11 -11.07 -6.06
N SER A 96 4.21 -10.34 -7.17
CA SER A 96 5.36 -10.31 -8.06
C SER A 96 6.14 -9.00 -7.93
N PRO A 97 7.45 -8.98 -8.24
CA PRO A 97 8.27 -7.77 -8.18
C PRO A 97 7.75 -6.61 -9.05
N GLU A 98 7.04 -6.92 -10.14
CA GLU A 98 6.53 -5.96 -11.13
C GLU A 98 5.34 -5.15 -10.62
N GLU A 99 4.69 -5.61 -9.54
CA GLU A 99 3.57 -4.89 -8.93
C GLU A 99 4.05 -3.67 -8.11
N ILE A 100 5.35 -3.56 -7.77
CA ILE A 100 5.84 -2.55 -6.82
C ILE A 100 5.77 -1.11 -7.36
N GLN A 101 5.91 -0.90 -8.67
CA GLN A 101 5.91 0.45 -9.25
C GLN A 101 4.56 1.15 -9.01
N GLU A 102 3.46 0.40 -9.10
CA GLU A 102 2.12 0.91 -8.84
C GLU A 102 1.96 1.27 -7.34
N ILE A 103 2.51 0.44 -6.45
CA ILE A 103 2.52 0.72 -5.00
C ILE A 103 3.32 1.99 -4.68
N ILE A 104 4.52 2.14 -5.25
CA ILE A 104 5.36 3.33 -5.06
C ILE A 104 4.60 4.59 -5.47
N LYS A 105 3.93 4.55 -6.63
CA LYS A 105 3.14 5.69 -7.14
C LYS A 105 2.03 6.08 -6.18
N TRP A 106 1.20 5.14 -5.76
CA TRP A 106 0.06 5.44 -4.88
C TRP A 106 0.48 5.86 -3.47
N ILE A 107 1.54 5.28 -2.92
CA ILE A 107 2.12 5.72 -1.65
C ILE A 107 2.61 7.18 -1.77
N ALA A 108 3.35 7.50 -2.83
CA ALA A 108 3.87 8.85 -3.05
C ALA A 108 2.78 9.91 -3.21
N LEU A 109 1.72 9.57 -3.95
CA LEU A 109 0.56 10.44 -4.14
C LEU A 109 -0.24 10.61 -2.84
N THR A 110 -0.47 9.53 -2.10
CA THR A 110 -1.25 9.58 -0.85
C THR A 110 -0.51 10.37 0.22
N TYR A 111 0.79 10.13 0.39
CA TYR A 111 1.65 10.87 1.33
C TYR A 111 1.66 12.39 1.08
N ALA A 112 1.49 12.79 -0.19
CA ALA A 112 1.45 14.19 -0.55
C ALA A 112 0.12 14.88 -0.18
N ASN A 113 -0.98 14.12 -0.06
CA ASN A 113 -2.34 14.66 -0.01
C ASN A 113 -3.10 14.35 1.29
N VAL A 114 -2.61 13.42 2.12
CA VAL A 114 -3.33 12.90 3.30
C VAL A 114 -2.38 12.86 4.49
N ASP A 115 -2.83 13.32 5.67
CA ASP A 115 -2.03 13.34 6.90
C ASP A 115 -2.30 12.08 7.74
N ILE A 116 -1.88 10.94 7.19
CA ILE A 116 -2.08 9.62 7.81
C ILE A 116 -0.85 8.73 7.61
N ASP A 117 -0.55 7.86 8.59
CA ASP A 117 0.54 6.90 8.43
C ASP A 117 0.23 5.91 7.30
N LEU A 118 1.23 5.59 6.48
CA LEU A 118 1.09 4.71 5.34
C LEU A 118 1.87 3.41 5.55
N CYS A 119 1.19 2.29 5.33
CA CYS A 119 1.82 0.98 5.24
C CYS A 119 1.78 0.49 3.80
N ALA A 120 2.95 0.23 3.22
CA ALA A 120 3.06 -0.34 1.88
C ALA A 120 3.13 -1.87 1.93
N THR A 121 2.39 -2.53 1.03
CA THR A 121 2.48 -3.97 0.79
C THR A 121 2.42 -4.27 -0.70
N THR A 122 2.56 -5.55 -1.09
CA THR A 122 2.61 -6.04 -2.48
C THR A 122 3.92 -5.71 -3.21
N GLY A 123 4.52 -6.73 -3.85
CA GLY A 123 5.70 -6.58 -4.70
C GLY A 123 7.03 -6.31 -3.98
N ILE A 124 7.04 -6.31 -2.65
CA ILE A 124 8.24 -6.11 -1.84
C ILE A 124 8.97 -7.45 -1.65
N GLN A 125 10.22 -7.51 -2.12
CA GLN A 125 11.00 -8.75 -2.28
C GLN A 125 12.37 -8.71 -1.60
N ASN A 126 12.76 -7.60 -0.98
CA ASN A 126 14.02 -7.42 -0.23
C ASN A 126 14.07 -6.01 0.40
N GLY A 127 15.16 -5.73 1.13
CA GLY A 127 15.37 -4.44 1.77
C GLY A 127 15.46 -3.27 0.77
N LYS A 128 16.03 -3.47 -0.43
CA LYS A 128 16.07 -2.41 -1.46
C LYS A 128 14.68 -2.02 -1.93
N THR A 129 13.77 -2.99 -2.10
CA THR A 129 12.37 -2.69 -2.43
C THR A 129 11.62 -2.02 -1.28
N ALA A 130 11.92 -2.37 -0.03
CA ALA A 130 11.36 -1.69 1.14
C ALA A 130 11.81 -0.22 1.21
N ILE A 131 13.11 0.05 1.00
CA ILE A 131 13.66 1.41 0.94
C ILE A 131 12.91 2.27 -0.10
N LYS A 132 12.61 1.72 -1.28
CA LYS A 132 11.90 2.45 -2.35
C LYS A 132 10.52 2.96 -1.90
N VAL A 133 9.70 2.09 -1.30
CA VAL A 133 8.36 2.49 -0.84
C VAL A 133 8.42 3.40 0.38
N MET A 134 9.42 3.26 1.24
CA MET A 134 9.65 4.18 2.36
C MET A 134 10.06 5.58 1.86
N LEU A 135 10.99 5.67 0.91
CA LEU A 135 11.36 6.92 0.24
C LEU A 135 10.14 7.60 -0.42
N ALA A 136 9.20 6.81 -0.95
CA ALA A 136 7.96 7.31 -1.52
C ALA A 136 7.00 7.88 -0.45
N GLY A 137 7.07 7.40 0.80
CA GLY A 137 6.23 7.91 1.90
C GLY A 137 5.69 6.85 2.85
N ALA A 138 5.98 5.56 2.65
CA ALA A 138 5.52 4.52 3.57
C ALA A 138 6.27 4.57 4.90
N ASN A 139 5.53 4.70 6.01
CA ASN A 139 6.06 4.59 7.37
C ASN A 139 6.46 3.15 7.70
N VAL A 140 5.66 2.19 7.22
CA VAL A 140 5.81 0.75 7.49
C VAL A 140 5.72 -0.06 6.20
N VAL A 141 6.40 -1.20 6.19
CA VAL A 141 6.39 -2.16 5.09
C VAL A 141 5.87 -3.51 5.58
N ALA A 142 4.81 -4.02 4.95
CA ALA A 142 4.24 -5.33 5.23
C ALA A 142 4.56 -6.34 4.12
N ILE A 143 5.17 -7.46 4.51
CA ILE A 143 5.57 -8.54 3.61
C ILE A 143 4.83 -9.84 3.92
N SER A 144 4.50 -10.62 2.89
CA SER A 144 3.86 -11.94 3.03
C SER A 144 4.39 -12.92 2.01
N SER A 145 4.30 -12.61 0.71
CA SER A 145 4.71 -13.56 -0.34
C SER A 145 6.18 -13.97 -0.24
N ILE A 146 7.07 -13.06 0.14
CA ILE A 146 8.48 -13.42 0.34
C ILE A 146 8.71 -14.25 1.61
N LEU A 147 7.90 -14.06 2.67
CA LEU A 147 7.97 -14.91 3.86
C LEU A 147 7.60 -16.35 3.53
N TYR A 148 6.55 -16.56 2.73
CA TYR A 148 6.20 -17.90 2.26
C TYR A 148 7.28 -18.53 1.38
N LYS A 149 8.02 -17.73 0.61
CA LYS A 149 9.07 -18.22 -0.31
C LYS A 149 10.42 -18.45 0.36
N LYS A 150 10.79 -17.67 1.37
CA LYS A 150 12.14 -17.62 1.95
C LYS A 150 12.19 -17.85 3.47
N GLY A 151 11.04 -17.93 4.13
CA GLY A 151 10.94 -18.06 5.58
C GLY A 151 11.22 -16.77 6.34
N ALA A 152 11.15 -16.85 7.67
CA ALA A 152 11.35 -15.73 8.59
C ALA A 152 12.74 -15.03 8.51
N PRO A 153 13.87 -15.71 8.17
CA PRO A 153 15.19 -15.05 8.12
C PRO A 153 15.25 -13.82 7.22
N VAL A 154 14.42 -13.75 6.18
CA VAL A 154 14.37 -12.59 5.27
C VAL A 154 14.08 -11.28 5.99
N ILE A 155 13.36 -11.30 7.12
CA ILE A 155 13.09 -10.09 7.91
C ILE A 155 14.40 -9.47 8.40
N LYS A 156 15.31 -10.31 8.91
CA LYS A 156 16.62 -9.87 9.40
C LYS A 156 17.47 -9.31 8.27
N GLU A 157 17.55 -10.02 7.14
CA GLU A 157 18.30 -9.58 5.94
C GLU A 157 17.78 -8.24 5.40
N MET A 158 16.47 -8.04 5.39
CA MET A 158 15.85 -6.79 4.97
C MET A 158 16.22 -5.63 5.91
N ASN A 159 16.16 -5.84 7.22
CA ASN A 159 16.54 -4.84 8.22
C ASN A 159 18.03 -4.49 8.14
N GLU A 160 18.90 -5.46 7.95
CA GLU A 160 20.35 -5.24 7.74
C GLU A 160 20.63 -4.43 6.48
N THR A 161 19.90 -4.70 5.39
CA THR A 161 19.99 -3.93 4.15
C THR A 161 19.58 -2.47 4.37
N ILE A 162 18.47 -2.24 5.08
CA ILE A 162 17.97 -0.89 5.39
C ILE A 162 18.98 -0.13 6.26
N ASN A 163 19.46 -0.75 7.34
CA ASN A 163 20.43 -0.14 8.25
C ASN A 163 21.75 0.21 7.55
N THR A 164 22.28 -0.71 6.73
CA THR A 164 23.51 -0.46 5.95
C THR A 164 23.33 0.72 5.01
N TRP A 165 22.24 0.75 4.26
CA TRP A 165 21.95 1.85 3.34
C TRP A 165 21.75 3.19 4.07
N MET A 166 21.08 3.19 5.23
CA MET A 166 20.92 4.39 6.06
C MET A 166 22.28 4.95 6.51
N ASN A 167 23.18 4.07 6.97
CA ASN A 167 24.52 4.45 7.40
C ASN A 167 25.33 5.05 6.24
N GLU A 168 25.29 4.43 5.06
CA GLU A 168 25.93 4.95 3.83
C GLU A 168 25.40 6.33 3.44
N LYS A 169 24.11 6.58 3.63
CA LYS A 169 23.44 7.87 3.36
C LYS A 169 23.50 8.86 4.52
N LYS A 170 24.12 8.49 5.65
CA LYS A 170 24.23 9.29 6.88
C LYS A 170 22.86 9.69 7.47
N PHE A 171 21.84 8.84 7.30
CA PHE A 171 20.56 8.98 8.00
C PHE A 171 20.66 8.39 9.41
N LYS A 172 20.14 9.11 10.41
CA LYS A 172 20.15 8.72 11.82
C LYS A 172 18.99 7.79 12.15
N ASN A 173 17.83 8.01 11.52
CA ASN A 173 16.63 7.21 11.73
C ASN A 173 15.79 7.15 10.44
N THR A 174 14.72 6.35 10.44
CA THR A 174 13.88 6.18 9.25
C THR A 174 13.12 7.45 8.86
N GLN A 175 12.73 8.28 9.83
CA GLN A 175 12.03 9.55 9.58
C GLN A 175 12.88 10.53 8.76
N ASP A 176 14.21 10.41 8.80
CA ASP A 176 15.08 11.27 7.99
C ASP A 176 14.84 11.08 6.49
N PHE A 177 14.40 9.89 6.04
CA PHE A 177 14.27 9.59 4.61
C PHE A 177 12.86 9.22 4.14
N ILE A 178 11.94 8.85 5.04
CA ILE A 178 10.56 8.56 4.67
C ILE A 178 9.97 9.76 3.92
N GLY A 179 9.38 9.51 2.75
CA GLY A 179 8.76 10.55 1.92
C GLY A 179 9.72 11.53 1.23
N LYS A 180 11.05 11.37 1.34
CA LYS A 180 12.03 12.24 0.64
C LYS A 180 11.86 12.26 -0.88
N LEU A 181 11.32 11.20 -1.46
CA LEU A 181 11.01 11.09 -2.90
C LEU A 181 9.50 10.95 -3.13
N SER A 182 8.68 11.49 -2.23
CA SER A 182 7.22 11.56 -2.43
C SER A 182 6.84 12.61 -3.48
N TYR A 183 5.57 12.60 -3.91
CA TYR A 183 5.08 13.51 -4.96
C TYR A 183 5.31 14.99 -4.63
N LYS A 184 5.13 15.41 -3.36
CA LYS A 184 5.32 16.80 -2.93
C LYS A 184 6.77 17.21 -2.68
N ASN A 185 7.71 16.26 -2.64
CA ASN A 185 9.09 16.49 -2.21
C ASN A 185 10.14 16.35 -3.33
N ILE A 186 9.71 16.11 -4.57
CA ILE A 186 10.61 16.02 -5.74
C ILE A 186 10.50 17.27 -6.65
N PRO A 187 11.57 17.64 -7.37
CA PRO A 187 11.54 18.82 -8.25
C PRO A 187 10.54 18.72 -9.41
N ASN A 188 10.23 17.51 -9.86
CA ASN A 188 9.32 17.26 -10.98
C ASN A 188 8.24 16.23 -10.59
N PRO A 189 7.12 16.67 -9.98
CA PRO A 189 6.01 15.79 -9.58
C PRO A 189 5.41 14.98 -10.74
N ALA A 190 5.51 15.48 -11.98
CA ALA A 190 5.06 14.77 -13.17
C ALA A 190 5.80 13.43 -13.43
N ALA A 191 6.88 13.15 -12.69
CA ALA A 191 7.53 11.83 -12.67
C ALA A 191 6.62 10.70 -12.16
N PHE A 192 5.61 11.02 -11.33
CA PHE A 192 4.59 10.06 -10.88
C PHE A 192 3.34 10.05 -11.78
N GLU A 193 3.29 10.93 -12.77
CA GLU A 193 2.19 11.07 -13.70
C GLU A 193 2.50 10.41 -15.05
N ARG A 194 1.46 10.30 -15.88
CA ARG A 194 1.52 9.61 -17.17
C ARG A 194 2.51 10.22 -18.18
N ILE A 195 3.00 11.44 -17.94
CA ILE A 195 3.90 12.18 -18.85
C ILE A 195 5.20 11.39 -19.13
N GLN A 196 5.62 10.49 -18.25
CA GLN A 196 6.80 9.63 -18.45
C GLN A 196 6.67 8.63 -19.61
N PHE A 197 5.47 8.09 -19.86
CA PHE A 197 5.25 7.21 -21.02
C PHE A 197 5.47 7.98 -22.32
N MET A 198 5.01 9.24 -22.38
CA MET A 198 5.22 10.07 -23.56
C MET A 198 6.71 10.37 -23.74
N LYS A 199 7.45 10.76 -22.72
CA LYS A 199 8.90 11.05 -22.85
C LYS A 199 9.71 9.83 -23.30
N HIS A 200 9.43 8.65 -22.73
CA HIS A 200 10.17 7.43 -23.05
C HIS A 200 10.05 6.99 -24.53
N PHE A 201 8.91 7.29 -25.17
CA PHE A 201 8.64 6.88 -26.55
C PHE A 201 8.56 8.03 -27.56
N SER A 202 8.51 9.30 -27.15
CA SER A 202 8.45 10.46 -28.05
C SER A 202 9.79 11.16 -28.26
N GLY A 203 10.84 10.82 -27.48
CA GLY A 203 12.16 11.46 -27.61
C GLY A 203 12.16 12.95 -27.21
N ILE A 204 11.11 13.43 -26.54
CA ILE A 204 11.00 14.80 -26.05
C ILE A 204 11.59 14.85 -24.63
N GLU A 205 12.79 15.42 -24.51
CA GLU A 205 13.43 15.74 -23.21
C GLU A 205 12.65 16.80 -22.42
#